data_AF-A0A7X0VYK2-F1
#
_entry.id   AF-A0A7X0VYK2-F1
#
_cell.length_a   1.000
_cell.length_b   1.000
_cell.length_c   1.000
_cell.angle_alpha   90.00
_cell.angle_beta   90.00
_cell.angle_gamma   90.00
#
_symmetry.space_group_name_H-M   'P 1'
#
loop_
_entity.id
_entity.type
_entity.pdbx_description
1 polymer ?
#
loop_
_entity_poly.entity_id
_entity_poly.type
_entity_poly.pdbx_seq_one_letter_code
_entity_poly.pdbx_strand_id
1 'polypeptide(L)'
;MALGCLGFIGVVLIIVLIGAAVIWGHRNTAVALDEQIKAQYLSNQSNYDNMWKRFKEMAQVTDMQADDMKKVYGDIISGRYQDSSLLFQMVQEQNPRMDSSLYTKLQNEVSAGRTEFDRNQKEVLDQIREYNTFIRKHVIMNAIFRFKELDGSKYMITSDRTSNAFETGKDDEIKLRE
;
A
#
# COMPACT_ATOMS: atom_id res chain seq x y z
N MET A 1 -24.07 55.71 18.55
CA MET A 1 -23.87 54.95 17.29
C MET A 1 -22.45 54.41 17.14
N ALA A 2 -21.38 55.19 17.32
CA ALA A 2 -19.99 54.75 17.12
C ALA A 2 -19.52 53.56 18.01
N LEU A 3 -19.91 53.52 19.29
CA LEU A 3 -19.57 52.41 20.21
C LEU A 3 -20.19 51.06 19.80
N GLY A 4 -21.40 51.08 19.22
CA GLY A 4 -22.06 49.88 18.71
C GLY A 4 -21.39 49.34 17.44
N CYS A 5 -20.91 50.23 16.57
CA CYS A 5 -20.15 49.86 15.37
C CYS A 5 -18.78 49.25 15.71
N LEU A 6 -18.07 49.79 16.71
CA LEU A 6 -16.77 49.25 17.16
C LEU A 6 -16.92 47.87 17.82
N GLY A 7 -17.96 47.66 18.63
CA GLY A 7 -18.29 46.35 19.19
C GLY A 7 -18.62 45.31 18.12
N PHE A 8 -19.41 45.69 17.11
CA PHE A 8 -19.75 44.82 15.98
C PHE A 8 -18.51 44.45 15.14
N ILE A 9 -17.64 45.42 14.83
CA ILE A 9 -16.38 45.16 14.11
C ILE A 9 -15.48 44.21 14.90
N GLY A 10 -15.39 44.37 16.22
CA GLY A 10 -14.63 43.47 17.08
C GLY A 10 -15.14 42.02 17.03
N VAL A 11 -16.47 41.83 17.08
CA VAL A 11 -17.08 40.50 16.96
C VAL A 11 -16.82 39.87 15.58
N VAL A 12 -16.96 40.65 14.51
CA VAL A 12 -16.68 40.18 13.14
C VAL A 12 -15.21 39.76 13.00
N LEU A 13 -14.26 40.54 13.53
CA LEU A 13 -12.84 40.20 13.51
C LEU A 13 -12.55 38.89 14.26
N ILE A 14 -13.17 38.67 15.42
CA ILE A 14 -13.02 37.43 16.19
C ILE A 14 -13.55 36.24 15.38
N ILE A 15 -14.72 36.36 14.74
CA ILE A 15 -15.29 35.29 13.91
C ILE A 15 -14.36 34.96 12.73
N VAL A 16 -13.78 35.98 12.08
CA VAL A 16 -12.82 35.78 10.99
C VAL A 16 -11.56 35.05 11.47
N LEU A 17 -11.01 35.43 12.62
CA LEU A 17 -9.82 34.79 13.19
C LEU A 17 -10.08 33.33 13.57
N ILE A 18 -11.23 33.04 14.20
CA ILE A 18 -11.64 31.66 14.51
C ILE A 18 -11.82 30.86 13.22
N GLY A 19 -12.49 31.43 12.22
CA GLY A 19 -12.67 30.81 10.91
C GLY A 19 -11.35 30.47 10.24
N ALA A 20 -10.40 31.41 10.23
CA ALA A 20 -9.07 31.20 9.67
C ALA A 20 -8.29 30.10 10.40
N ALA A 21 -8.36 30.04 11.74
CA ALA A 21 -7.72 29.00 12.53
C ALA A 21 -8.28 27.60 12.22
N VAL A 22 -9.61 27.47 12.10
CA VAL A 22 -10.28 26.21 11.74
C VAL A 22 -9.89 25.76 10.33
N ILE A 23 -9.91 26.68 9.37
CA ILE A 23 -9.52 26.44 7.97
C ILE A 23 -8.06 25.95 7.90
N TRP A 24 -7.16 26.57 8.65
CA TRP A 24 -5.74 26.18 8.69
C TRP A 24 -5.52 24.82 9.34
N GLY A 25 -6.19 24.57 10.47
CA GLY A 25 -6.16 23.28 11.17
C GLY A 25 -6.62 22.13 10.27
N HIS A 26 -7.73 22.34 9.55
CA HIS A 26 -8.26 21.37 8.60
C HIS A 26 -7.25 20.99 7.51
N ARG A 27 -6.61 22.00 6.90
CA ARG A 27 -5.57 21.78 5.88
C ARG A 27 -4.39 20.99 6.45
N ASN A 28 -3.93 21.35 7.65
CA ASN A 28 -2.80 20.66 8.27
C ASN A 28 -3.11 19.18 8.52
N THR A 29 -4.31 18.86 9.01
CA THR A 29 -4.73 17.47 9.21
C THR A 29 -4.81 16.70 7.90
N ALA A 30 -5.42 17.27 6.84
CA ALA A 30 -5.47 16.63 5.52
C ALA A 30 -4.06 16.32 4.98
N VAL A 31 -3.13 17.29 5.08
CA VAL A 31 -1.75 17.12 4.63
C VAL A 31 -1.01 16.07 5.47
N ALA A 32 -1.20 16.07 6.79
CA ALA A 32 -0.57 15.07 7.66
C ALA A 32 -1.02 13.65 7.32
N LEU A 33 -2.31 13.44 7.08
CA LEU A 33 -2.85 12.14 6.67
C LEU A 33 -2.32 11.71 5.29
N ASP A 34 -2.23 12.63 4.33
CA ASP A 34 -1.66 12.35 3.00
C ASP A 34 -0.17 11.98 3.07
N GLU A 35 0.62 12.71 3.86
CA GLU A 35 2.04 12.39 4.07
C GLU A 35 2.23 11.05 4.81
N GLN A 36 1.35 10.72 5.76
CA GLN A 36 1.37 9.43 6.43
C GLN A 36 1.13 8.28 5.44
N ILE A 37 0.15 8.42 4.55
CA ILE A 37 -0.13 7.42 3.49
C ILE A 37 1.08 7.25 2.57
N LYS A 38 1.71 8.34 2.12
CA LYS A 38 2.92 8.27 1.28
C LYS A 38 4.07 7.59 1.99
N ALA A 39 4.32 7.94 3.25
CA ALA A 39 5.36 7.33 4.06
C ALA A 39 5.12 5.82 4.24
N GLN A 40 3.88 5.42 4.54
CA GLN A 40 3.53 4.01 4.70
C GLN A 40 3.65 3.24 3.38
N TYR A 41 3.25 3.85 2.25
CA TYR A 41 3.40 3.23 0.94
C TYR A 41 4.88 3.04 0.56
N LEU A 42 5.73 4.04 0.82
CA LEU A 42 7.19 3.92 0.63
C LEU A 42 7.79 2.85 1.55
N SER A 43 7.33 2.76 2.80
CA SER A 43 7.71 1.70 3.73
C SER A 43 7.34 0.32 3.19
N ASN A 44 6.14 0.18 2.61
CA ASN A 44 5.70 -1.06 1.98
C ASN A 44 6.57 -1.45 0.76
N GLN A 45 6.97 -0.49 -0.08
CA GLN A 45 7.92 -0.74 -1.17
C GLN A 45 9.29 -1.20 -0.67
N SER A 46 9.79 -0.57 0.40
CA SER A 46 11.04 -0.96 1.05
C SER A 46 10.95 -2.37 1.63
N ASN A 47 9.82 -2.72 2.26
CA ASN A 47 9.57 -4.07 2.77
C ASN A 47 9.61 -5.12 1.64
N TYR A 48 8.92 -4.86 0.53
CA TYR A 48 8.94 -5.74 -0.64
C TYR A 48 10.37 -5.97 -1.19
N ASP A 49 11.16 -4.91 -1.33
CA ASP A 49 12.55 -5.01 -1.81
C ASP A 49 13.45 -5.79 -0.82
N ASN A 50 13.28 -5.55 0.48
CA ASN A 50 13.99 -6.29 1.52
C ASN A 50 13.65 -7.79 1.52
N MET A 51 12.37 -8.14 1.35
CA MET A 51 11.94 -9.53 1.24
C MET A 51 12.59 -10.23 0.03
N TRP A 52 12.61 -9.55 -1.12
CA TRP A 52 13.27 -10.06 -2.33
C TRP A 52 14.77 -10.27 -2.12
N LYS A 53 15.46 -9.30 -1.50
CA LYS A 53 16.90 -9.41 -1.21
C LYS A 53 17.22 -10.58 -0.30
N ARG A 54 16.47 -10.76 0.79
CA ARG A 54 16.65 -11.90 1.70
C ARG A 54 16.42 -13.24 0.99
N PHE A 55 15.37 -13.33 0.18
CA PHE A 55 15.11 -14.51 -0.64
C PHE A 55 16.31 -14.82 -1.55
N LYS A 56 16.77 -13.83 -2.31
CA LYS A 56 17.90 -13.99 -3.23
C LYS A 56 19.19 -14.39 -2.51
N GLU A 57 19.48 -13.80 -1.36
CA GLU A 57 20.67 -14.12 -0.55
C GLU A 57 20.63 -15.58 -0.07
N MET A 58 19.49 -16.06 0.43
CA MET A 58 19.35 -17.46 0.84
C MET A 58 19.38 -18.43 -0.34
N ALA A 59 18.76 -18.06 -1.46
CA ALA A 59 18.73 -18.86 -2.67
C ALA A 59 20.10 -18.93 -3.36
N GLN A 60 21.04 -18.05 -2.99
CA GLN A 60 22.39 -17.95 -3.56
C GLN A 60 22.37 -17.75 -5.09
N VAL A 61 21.39 -16.99 -5.59
CA VAL A 61 21.18 -16.76 -7.02
C VAL A 61 21.99 -15.56 -7.50
N THR A 62 22.67 -15.71 -8.65
CA THR A 62 23.44 -14.63 -9.29
C THR A 62 22.55 -13.52 -9.84
N ASP A 63 23.09 -12.30 -10.00
CA ASP A 63 22.34 -11.16 -10.56
C ASP A 63 21.72 -11.45 -11.92
N MET A 64 22.43 -12.20 -12.77
CA MET A 64 22.02 -12.52 -14.14
C MET A 64 20.73 -13.35 -14.21
N GLN A 65 20.42 -14.08 -13.14
CA GLN A 65 19.28 -15.01 -13.04
C GLN A 65 18.18 -14.47 -12.10
N ALA A 66 18.52 -13.44 -11.32
CA ALA A 66 17.66 -12.85 -10.32
C ALA A 66 16.44 -12.14 -10.95
N ASP A 67 16.56 -11.58 -12.15
CA ASP A 67 15.49 -10.77 -12.75
C ASP A 67 14.22 -11.56 -13.09
N ASP A 68 14.36 -12.74 -13.69
CA ASP A 68 13.20 -13.58 -14.00
C ASP A 68 12.59 -14.19 -12.73
N MET A 69 13.43 -14.55 -11.77
CA MET A 69 12.97 -14.99 -10.45
C MET A 69 12.25 -13.86 -9.69
N LYS A 70 12.67 -12.60 -9.86
CA LYS A 70 12.02 -11.44 -9.24
C LYS A 70 10.61 -11.23 -9.79
N LYS A 71 10.39 -11.49 -11.08
CA LYS A 71 9.05 -11.44 -11.69
C LYS A 71 8.13 -12.50 -11.10
N VAL A 72 8.59 -13.76 -11.07
CA VAL A 72 7.81 -14.86 -10.48
C VAL A 72 7.55 -14.64 -8.99
N TYR A 73 8.55 -14.13 -8.26
CA TYR A 73 8.41 -13.72 -6.87
C TYR A 73 7.31 -12.66 -6.71
N GLY A 74 7.33 -11.61 -7.53
CA GLY A 74 6.30 -10.57 -7.52
C GLY A 74 4.91 -11.10 -7.85
N ASP A 75 4.80 -12.03 -8.78
CA ASP A 75 3.53 -12.69 -9.12
C ASP A 75 3.00 -13.55 -7.96
N ILE A 76 3.88 -14.22 -7.19
CA ILE A 76 3.48 -14.98 -5.99
C ILE A 76 3.00 -14.05 -4.89
N ILE A 77 3.76 -12.99 -4.62
CA ILE A 77 3.46 -12.02 -3.55
C ILE A 77 2.18 -11.23 -3.86
N SER A 78 1.95 -10.85 -5.12
CA SER A 78 0.71 -10.19 -5.58
C SER A 78 -0.50 -11.14 -5.65
N GLY A 79 -0.30 -12.44 -5.44
CA GLY A 79 -1.35 -13.45 -5.49
C GLY A 79 -1.75 -13.91 -6.88
N ARG A 80 -1.00 -13.53 -7.92
CA ARG A 80 -1.19 -14.02 -9.30
C ARG A 80 -0.90 -15.53 -9.39
N TYR A 81 0.14 -15.97 -8.68
CA TYR A 81 0.44 -17.39 -8.47
C TYR A 81 0.22 -17.77 -7.01
N GLN A 82 -0.57 -18.82 -6.77
CA GLN A 82 -0.68 -19.43 -5.45
C GLN A 82 0.43 -20.46 -5.22
N ASP A 83 0.89 -21.09 -6.29
CA ASP A 83 1.92 -22.11 -6.22
C ASP A 83 3.32 -21.49 -6.32
N SER A 84 4.12 -21.69 -5.27
CA SER A 84 5.52 -21.30 -5.22
C SER A 84 6.45 -22.34 -5.84
N SER A 85 5.91 -23.47 -6.34
CA SER A 85 6.68 -24.53 -7.02
C SER A 85 7.55 -23.99 -8.15
N LEU A 86 7.03 -23.10 -9.00
CA LEU A 86 7.78 -22.50 -10.11
C LEU A 86 9.01 -21.73 -9.60
N LEU A 87 8.82 -20.91 -8.56
CA LEU A 87 9.92 -20.16 -7.96
C LEU A 87 10.98 -21.11 -7.40
N PHE A 88 10.57 -22.19 -6.72
CA PHE A 88 11.52 -23.17 -6.18
C PHE A 88 12.20 -24.03 -7.24
N GLN A 89 11.51 -24.37 -8.33
CA GLN A 89 12.09 -25.05 -9.49
C GLN A 89 13.22 -24.20 -10.07
N MET A 90 12.99 -22.90 -10.25
CA MET A 90 14.04 -21.97 -10.70
C MET A 90 15.22 -21.94 -9.72
N VAL A 91 14.99 -21.96 -8.41
CA VAL A 91 16.09 -22.05 -7.43
C VAL A 91 16.84 -23.39 -7.57
N GLN A 92 16.12 -24.51 -7.73
CA GLN A 92 16.71 -25.85 -7.85
C GLN A 92 17.56 -26.01 -9.12
N GLU A 93 17.13 -25.40 -10.23
CA GLU A 93 17.89 -25.34 -11.48
C GLU A 93 19.23 -24.61 -11.27
N GLN A 94 19.23 -23.52 -10.48
CA GLN A 94 20.44 -22.74 -10.22
C GLN A 94 21.32 -23.31 -9.11
N ASN A 95 20.71 -24.00 -8.15
CA ASN A 95 21.40 -24.65 -7.05
C ASN A 95 21.03 -26.14 -6.99
N PRO A 96 21.66 -26.97 -7.85
CA PRO A 96 21.39 -28.42 -7.89
C PRO A 96 21.71 -29.15 -6.58
N ARG A 97 22.48 -28.52 -5.68
CA ARG A 97 22.88 -29.05 -4.38
C ARG A 97 21.99 -28.57 -3.23
N MET A 98 20.90 -27.88 -3.54
CA MET A 98 19.94 -27.43 -2.54
C MET A 98 19.43 -28.61 -1.73
N ASP A 99 19.66 -28.57 -0.42
CA ASP A 99 19.13 -29.56 0.50
C ASP A 99 17.67 -29.22 0.88
N SER A 100 16.96 -30.19 1.44
CA SER A 100 15.56 -30.00 1.88
C SER A 100 15.41 -28.96 2.99
N SER A 101 16.49 -28.67 3.74
CA SER A 101 16.50 -27.68 4.81
C SER A 101 16.46 -26.25 4.24
N LEU A 102 17.25 -25.97 3.19
CA LEU A 102 17.24 -24.70 2.48
C LEU A 102 15.91 -24.47 1.78
N TYR A 103 15.32 -25.50 1.15
CA TYR A 103 13.98 -25.41 0.57
C TYR A 103 12.94 -24.96 1.60
N THR A 104 12.93 -25.62 2.77
CA THR A 104 12.00 -25.29 3.87
C THR A 104 12.21 -23.85 4.37
N LYS A 105 13.47 -23.41 4.50
CA LYS A 105 13.81 -22.04 4.91
C LYS A 105 13.32 -21.00 3.90
N LEU A 106 13.53 -21.23 2.61
CA LEU A 106 13.05 -20.35 1.54
C LEU A 106 11.52 -20.27 1.55
N GLN A 107 10.83 -21.39 1.71
CA GLN A 107 9.38 -21.43 1.79
C GLN A 107 8.83 -20.66 2.99
N ASN A 108 9.47 -20.81 4.14
CA ASN A 108 9.11 -20.05 5.35
C ASN A 108 9.33 -18.56 5.16
N GLU A 109 10.45 -18.12 4.57
CA GLU A 109 10.71 -16.70 4.31
C GLU A 109 9.70 -16.10 3.32
N VAL A 110 9.42 -16.78 2.20
CA VAL A 110 8.45 -16.31 1.21
C VAL A 110 7.08 -16.14 1.87
N SER A 111 6.67 -17.10 2.69
CA SER A 111 5.38 -17.08 3.39
C SER A 111 5.31 -15.97 4.46
N ALA A 112 6.39 -15.80 5.22
CA ALA A 112 6.50 -14.75 6.23
C ALA A 112 6.47 -13.36 5.59
N GLY A 113 7.28 -13.15 4.54
CA GLY A 113 7.31 -11.91 3.80
C GLY A 113 5.96 -11.60 3.15
N ARG A 114 5.28 -12.58 2.53
CA ARG A 114 3.94 -12.39 1.96
C ARG A 114 2.93 -11.90 3.02
N THR A 115 2.99 -12.47 4.22
CA THR A 115 2.13 -12.07 5.33
C THR A 115 2.43 -10.66 5.81
N GLU A 116 3.71 -10.30 5.90
CA GLU A 116 4.13 -8.95 6.29
C GLU A 116 3.72 -7.90 5.24
N PHE A 117 3.93 -8.20 3.96
CA PHE A 117 3.54 -7.35 2.85
C PHE A 117 2.02 -7.15 2.78
N ASP A 118 1.23 -8.21 2.95
CA ASP A 118 -0.24 -8.11 3.03
C ASP A 118 -0.69 -7.25 4.22
N ARG A 119 -0.06 -7.41 5.38
CA ARG A 119 -0.32 -6.56 6.56
C ARG A 119 -0.02 -5.09 6.27
N ASN A 120 1.12 -4.80 5.64
CA ASN A 120 1.51 -3.44 5.29
C ASN A 120 0.56 -2.82 4.24
N GLN A 121 0.10 -3.60 3.25
CA GLN A 121 -0.92 -3.15 2.30
C GLN A 121 -2.24 -2.79 3.00
N LYS A 122 -2.69 -3.63 3.95
CA LYS A 122 -3.89 -3.35 4.75
C LYS A 122 -3.75 -2.08 5.59
N GLU A 123 -2.57 -1.81 6.12
CA GLU A 123 -2.28 -0.58 6.87
C GLU A 123 -2.38 0.67 5.96
N VAL A 124 -1.83 0.62 4.75
CA VAL A 124 -1.99 1.71 3.77
C VAL A 124 -3.48 1.94 3.45
N LEU A 125 -4.24 0.86 3.24
CA LEU A 125 -5.68 0.95 2.96
C LEU A 125 -6.47 1.55 4.12
N ASP A 126 -6.11 1.24 5.37
CA ASP A 126 -6.77 1.81 6.54
C ASP A 126 -6.48 3.32 6.67
N GLN A 127 -5.25 3.74 6.40
CA GLN A 127 -4.89 5.17 6.37
C GLN A 127 -5.62 5.91 5.23
N ILE A 128 -5.75 5.30 4.05
CA ILE A 128 -6.57 5.84 2.94
C ILE A 128 -8.04 5.95 3.34
N ARG A 129 -8.58 4.95 4.05
CA ARG A 129 -9.94 4.99 4.59
C ARG A 129 -10.12 6.14 5.57
N GLU A 130 -9.16 6.36 6.47
CA GLU A 130 -9.16 7.49 7.42
C GLU A 130 -9.13 8.83 6.68
N TYR A 131 -8.21 9.00 5.74
CA TYR A 131 -8.12 10.18 4.89
C TYR A 131 -9.43 10.44 4.13
N ASN A 132 -9.96 9.45 3.42
CA ASN A 132 -11.20 9.58 2.66
C ASN A 132 -12.39 9.90 3.59
N THR A 133 -12.43 9.33 4.79
CA THR A 133 -13.45 9.66 5.80
C THR A 133 -13.33 11.12 6.24
N PHE A 134 -12.11 11.60 6.48
CA PHE A 134 -11.84 13.01 6.78
C PHE A 134 -12.28 13.92 5.64
N ILE A 135 -12.03 13.51 4.39
CA ILE A 135 -12.43 14.26 3.20
C ILE A 135 -13.97 14.32 3.05
N ARG A 136 -14.65 13.20 3.22
CA ARG A 136 -16.13 13.14 3.13
C ARG A 136 -16.83 13.93 4.22
N LYS A 137 -16.29 13.95 5.44
CA LYS A 137 -16.89 14.70 6.56
C LYS A 137 -16.80 16.21 6.38
N HIS A 138 -15.84 16.72 5.61
CA HIS A 138 -15.54 18.16 5.50
C HIS A 138 -15.67 18.69 4.08
N VAL A 139 -16.77 18.37 3.39
CA VAL A 139 -17.01 18.66 1.96
C VAL A 139 -16.69 20.11 1.56
N ILE A 140 -17.14 21.09 2.35
CA ILE A 140 -16.94 22.52 2.05
C ILE A 140 -15.44 22.90 2.13
N MET A 141 -14.76 22.49 3.18
CA MET A 141 -13.33 22.81 3.37
C MET A 141 -12.46 22.11 2.33
N ASN A 142 -12.82 20.88 1.95
CA ASN A 142 -12.08 20.15 0.92
C ASN A 142 -12.32 20.70 -0.48
N ALA A 143 -13.51 21.25 -0.77
CA ALA A 143 -13.75 21.98 -2.01
C ALA A 143 -12.87 23.22 -2.12
N ILE A 144 -12.66 23.96 -1.01
CA ILE A 144 -11.79 25.15 -0.96
C ILE A 144 -10.34 24.76 -1.24
N PHE A 145 -9.84 23.72 -0.58
CA PHE A 145 -8.45 23.28 -0.72
C PHE A 145 -8.19 22.28 -1.85
N ARG A 146 -9.24 21.88 -2.57
CA ARG A 146 -9.21 20.90 -3.67
C ARG A 146 -8.67 19.52 -3.26
N PHE A 147 -8.84 19.14 -1.99
CA PHE A 147 -8.56 17.77 -1.56
C PHE A 147 -9.61 16.84 -2.14
N LYS A 148 -9.16 15.67 -2.62
CA LYS A 148 -9.99 14.66 -3.26
C LYS A 148 -9.73 13.32 -2.61
N GLU A 149 -10.71 12.44 -2.64
CA GLU A 149 -10.54 11.06 -2.20
C GLU A 149 -9.44 10.36 -2.97
N LEU A 150 -8.69 9.53 -2.27
CA LEU A 150 -7.68 8.64 -2.82
C LEU A 150 -8.32 7.30 -3.18
N ASP A 151 -7.90 6.77 -4.32
CA ASP A 151 -8.28 5.45 -4.78
C ASP A 151 -7.31 4.41 -4.22
N GLY A 152 -7.78 3.60 -3.27
CA GLY A 152 -6.96 2.58 -2.59
C GLY A 152 -6.39 1.53 -3.54
N SER A 153 -7.03 1.27 -4.69
CA SER A 153 -6.54 0.30 -5.67
C SER A 153 -5.16 0.67 -6.23
N LYS A 154 -4.84 1.97 -6.30
CA LYS A 154 -3.54 2.47 -6.79
C LYS A 154 -2.38 2.22 -5.82
N TYR A 155 -2.70 1.94 -4.56
CA TYR A 155 -1.74 1.68 -3.49
C TYR A 155 -1.64 0.19 -3.13
N MET A 156 -2.49 -0.64 -3.76
CA MET A 156 -2.53 -2.07 -3.56
C MET A 156 -1.78 -2.77 -4.69
N ILE A 157 -1.03 -3.82 -4.36
CA ILE A 157 -0.40 -4.70 -5.34
C ILE A 157 -1.18 -6.01 -5.32
N THR A 158 -2.00 -6.20 -6.34
CA THR A 158 -2.80 -7.41 -6.55
C THR A 158 -2.69 -7.87 -8.00
N SER A 159 -3.12 -9.10 -8.26
CA SER A 159 -3.11 -9.66 -9.60
C SER A 159 -4.33 -9.20 -10.41
N ASP A 160 -4.16 -9.02 -11.73
CA ASP A 160 -5.28 -8.73 -12.64
C ASP A 160 -6.36 -9.80 -12.58
N ARG A 161 -5.97 -11.06 -12.30
CA ARG A 161 -6.92 -12.15 -12.07
C ARG A 161 -7.82 -11.85 -10.87
N THR A 162 -7.24 -11.43 -9.76
CA THR A 162 -8.00 -11.05 -8.57
C THR A 162 -8.93 -9.89 -8.89
N SER A 163 -8.43 -8.83 -9.53
CA SER A 163 -9.26 -7.70 -9.97
C SER A 163 -10.43 -8.16 -10.85
N ASN A 164 -10.16 -8.96 -11.87
CA ASN A 164 -11.19 -9.51 -12.78
C ASN A 164 -12.19 -10.40 -12.06
N ALA A 165 -11.76 -11.20 -11.08
CA ALA A 165 -12.66 -12.05 -10.30
C ALA A 165 -13.63 -11.21 -9.45
N PHE A 166 -13.14 -10.12 -8.86
CA PHE A 166 -13.98 -9.17 -8.13
C PHE A 166 -14.90 -8.35 -9.05
N GLU A 167 -14.46 -8.00 -10.26
CA GLU A 167 -15.27 -7.29 -11.26
C GLU A 167 -16.38 -8.18 -11.86
N THR A 168 -16.04 -9.42 -12.19
CA THR A 168 -16.97 -10.37 -12.84
C THR A 168 -17.83 -11.15 -11.85
N GLY A 169 -17.45 -11.15 -10.57
CA GLY A 169 -18.06 -11.96 -9.51
C GLY A 169 -17.80 -13.47 -9.67
N LYS A 170 -16.85 -13.86 -10.51
CA LYS A 170 -16.49 -15.26 -10.81
C LYS A 170 -14.99 -15.44 -10.69
N ASP A 171 -14.55 -16.40 -9.87
CA ASP A 171 -13.16 -16.84 -9.84
C ASP A 171 -13.05 -18.12 -10.69
N ASP A 172 -12.78 -17.96 -11.98
CA ASP A 172 -12.59 -19.09 -12.88
C ASP A 172 -11.39 -19.94 -12.42
N GLU A 173 -11.56 -21.27 -12.43
CA GLU A 173 -10.64 -22.24 -11.82
C GLU A 173 -9.18 -22.12 -12.30
N ILE A 174 -8.27 -22.39 -11.36
CA ILE A 174 -6.82 -22.41 -11.59
C ILE A 174 -6.49 -23.53 -12.57
N LYS A 175 -6.12 -23.18 -13.80
CA LYS A 175 -5.43 -24.11 -14.69
C LYS A 175 -4.02 -24.35 -14.16
N LEU A 176 -3.89 -25.32 -13.25
CA LEU A 176 -2.61 -25.97 -12.99
C LEU A 176 -2.22 -26.62 -14.32
N ARG A 177 -1.15 -26.14 -14.95
CA ARG A 177 -0.60 -26.82 -16.13
C ARG A 177 -0.16 -28.21 -15.67
N GLU A 178 -0.77 -29.25 -16.25
CA GLU A 178 -0.24 -30.62 -16.20
C GLU A 178 1.16 -30.70 -16.80
#